data_AF-A0A8H5B904-F1
#
_entry.id   AF-A0A8H5B904-F1
#
_cell.length_a   1.000
_cell.length_b   1.000
_cell.length_c   1.000
_cell.angle_alpha   90.00
_cell.angle_beta   90.00
_cell.angle_gamma   90.00
#
_symmetry.space_group_name_H-M   'P 1'
#
loop_
_entity.id
_entity.type
_entity.pdbx_description
1 polymer ?
#
loop_
_entity_poly.entity_id
_entity_poly.type
_entity_poly.pdbx_seq_one_letter_code
_entity_poly.pdbx_strand_id
1 'polypeptide(L)'
;MERQRNGAFSQALKKRGLRFIVVGDLKEEWYLYSIAHPIRGPHEIVPNLERYFSPALVEKLLRGYPELPADALGDEAQRSFGEILSDVQVHLPIRLLARDLLAHDFPVLCYSIRWTPAQARPYGYVTHGTDRALWALRVPILSEEQQAIAKAWLDAIDEESLRLNEGGNGRSADDILVLKEDRVIIEKDEEFGKYERLAESLTSVL
;
A
#
# COMPACT_ATOMS: atom_id res chain seq x y z
N MET A 1 13.10 -4.56 11.63
CA MET A 1 13.03 -3.15 11.15
C MET A 1 14.13 -2.25 11.70
N GLU A 2 15.00 -2.71 12.61
CA GLU A 2 16.01 -1.86 13.29
C GLU A 2 16.90 -1.02 12.36
N ARG A 3 17.50 -1.64 11.32
CA ARG A 3 18.35 -0.93 10.35
C ARG A 3 17.62 0.18 9.57
N GLN A 4 16.32 0.02 9.37
CA GLN A 4 15.49 1.04 8.73
C GLN A 4 15.27 2.21 9.69
N ARG A 5 14.82 1.91 10.92
CA ARG A 5 14.51 2.90 11.96
C ARG A 5 15.73 3.72 12.40
N ASN A 6 16.92 3.12 12.44
CA ASN A 6 18.15 3.79 12.84
C ASN A 6 18.91 4.46 11.69
N GLY A 7 18.37 4.44 10.46
CA GLY A 7 18.95 5.11 9.30
C GLY A 7 20.11 4.36 8.63
N ALA A 8 20.59 3.25 9.19
CA ALA A 8 21.66 2.45 8.58
C ALA A 8 21.27 1.94 7.19
N PHE A 9 19.98 1.71 6.94
CA PHE A 9 19.46 1.36 5.62
C PHE A 9 19.56 2.55 4.65
N SER A 10 19.03 3.72 5.02
CA SER A 10 19.14 4.97 4.23
C SER A 10 20.57 5.29 3.82
N GLN A 11 21.52 5.19 4.76
CA GLN A 11 22.94 5.43 4.47
C GLN A 11 23.53 4.39 3.52
N ALA A 12 23.11 3.13 3.64
CA ALA A 12 23.54 2.07 2.74
C ALA A 12 22.99 2.22 1.31
N LEU A 13 21.80 2.82 1.15
CA LEU A 13 21.23 3.18 -0.16
C LEU A 13 22.00 4.34 -0.79
N LYS A 14 22.23 5.43 -0.03
CA LYS A 14 23.04 6.59 -0.47
C LYS A 14 24.44 6.17 -0.91
N LYS A 15 25.11 5.34 -0.11
CA LYS A 15 26.46 4.82 -0.44
C LYS A 15 26.51 4.03 -1.75
N ARG A 16 25.39 3.44 -2.17
CA ARG A 16 25.27 2.71 -3.45
C ARG A 16 24.82 3.60 -4.61
N GLY A 17 24.68 4.91 -4.40
CA GLY A 17 24.27 5.86 -5.42
C GLY A 17 22.77 5.88 -5.70
N LEU A 18 21.93 5.27 -4.83
CA LEU A 18 20.49 5.43 -4.96
C LEU A 18 20.08 6.84 -4.54
N ARG A 19 19.22 7.45 -5.35
CA ARG A 19 18.79 8.85 -5.18
C ARG A 19 17.46 8.97 -4.46
N PHE A 20 16.52 8.10 -4.78
CA PHE A 20 15.20 8.00 -4.16
C PHE A 20 14.61 6.60 -4.38
N ILE A 21 13.48 6.32 -3.74
CA ILE A 21 12.66 5.12 -3.96
C ILE A 21 11.26 5.55 -4.37
N VAL A 22 10.66 4.83 -5.31
CA VAL A 22 9.24 4.93 -5.64
C VAL A 22 8.55 3.68 -5.13
N VAL A 23 7.47 3.83 -4.38
CA VAL A 23 6.72 2.72 -3.78
C VAL A 23 5.25 3.09 -3.61
N GLY A 24 4.35 2.13 -3.75
CA GLY A 24 2.93 2.41 -3.58
C GLY A 24 2.07 1.16 -3.59
N ASP A 25 0.78 1.38 -3.49
CA ASP A 25 -0.24 0.35 -3.27
C ASP A 25 -1.53 0.63 -4.05
N LEU A 26 -2.46 -0.32 -3.95
CA LEU A 26 -3.77 -0.27 -4.58
C LEU A 26 -4.88 -0.25 -3.54
N LYS A 27 -6.00 0.40 -3.84
CA LYS A 27 -7.10 0.57 -2.88
C LYS A 27 -7.66 -0.75 -2.32
N GLU A 28 -7.84 -1.75 -3.17
CA GLU A 28 -8.45 -3.03 -2.80
C GLU A 28 -7.43 -4.18 -2.81
N GLU A 29 -6.22 -3.97 -2.30
CA GLU A 29 -5.22 -5.04 -2.10
C GLU A 29 -5.83 -6.26 -1.39
N TRP A 30 -6.72 -6.04 -0.42
CA TRP A 30 -7.40 -7.06 0.37
C TRP A 30 -7.93 -8.24 -0.46
N TYR A 31 -8.41 -8.00 -1.68
CA TYR A 31 -9.07 -9.03 -2.48
C TYR A 31 -8.12 -10.20 -2.81
N LEU A 32 -6.91 -9.93 -3.31
CA LEU A 32 -5.94 -11.00 -3.57
C LEU A 32 -5.59 -11.77 -2.29
N TYR A 33 -5.35 -11.05 -1.20
CA TYR A 33 -4.98 -11.64 0.09
C TYR A 33 -6.11 -12.49 0.68
N SER A 34 -7.36 -12.14 0.40
CA SER A 34 -8.54 -12.90 0.83
C SER A 34 -8.70 -14.23 0.09
N ILE A 35 -8.38 -14.29 -1.20
CA ILE A 35 -8.55 -15.50 -2.01
C ILE A 35 -7.31 -16.41 -1.98
N ALA A 36 -6.13 -15.86 -1.66
CA ALA A 36 -4.90 -16.63 -1.51
C ALA A 36 -4.96 -17.58 -0.29
N HIS A 37 -5.72 -17.19 0.73
CA HIS A 37 -5.96 -17.99 1.94
C HIS A 37 -7.46 -18.01 2.27
N PRO A 38 -8.25 -18.79 1.53
CA PRO A 38 -9.69 -18.84 1.74
C PRO A 38 -10.00 -19.29 3.17
N ILE A 39 -10.84 -18.52 3.86
CA ILE A 39 -11.36 -18.86 5.17
C ILE A 39 -12.87 -19.08 5.11
N ARG A 40 -13.40 -19.92 6.00
CA ARG A 40 -14.82 -20.31 6.02
C ARG A 40 -15.66 -19.50 7.00
N GLY A 41 -15.01 -18.77 7.91
CA GLY A 41 -15.68 -17.95 8.90
C GLY A 41 -14.70 -17.31 9.90
N PRO A 42 -15.20 -16.50 10.84
CA PRO A 42 -14.36 -15.68 11.71
C PRO A 42 -13.37 -16.46 12.59
N HIS A 43 -13.73 -17.67 12.99
CA HIS A 43 -12.87 -18.56 13.80
C HIS A 43 -11.55 -18.95 13.12
N GLU A 44 -11.46 -18.83 11.80
CA GLU A 44 -10.26 -19.13 11.02
C GLU A 44 -9.33 -17.91 10.84
N ILE A 45 -9.73 -16.69 11.24
CA ILE A 45 -8.92 -15.47 11.08
C ILE A 45 -7.63 -15.57 11.88
N VAL A 46 -7.72 -15.80 13.20
CA VAL A 46 -6.55 -15.83 14.09
C VAL A 46 -5.55 -16.91 13.67
N PRO A 47 -5.95 -18.20 13.49
CA PRO A 47 -5.00 -19.23 13.12
C PRO A 47 -4.33 -18.97 11.76
N ASN A 48 -5.01 -18.31 10.81
CA ASN A 48 -4.40 -17.98 9.53
C ASN A 48 -3.44 -16.79 9.62
N LEU A 49 -3.73 -15.77 10.43
CA LEU A 49 -2.80 -14.66 10.68
C LEU A 49 -1.53 -15.13 11.42
N GLU A 50 -1.67 -16.07 12.36
CA GLU A 50 -0.56 -16.61 13.15
C GLU A 50 0.43 -17.47 12.32
N ARG A 51 0.07 -17.82 11.08
CA ARG A 51 1.01 -18.44 10.13
C ARG A 51 2.08 -17.47 9.66
N TYR A 52 1.83 -16.17 9.73
CA TYR A 52 2.71 -15.09 9.26
C TYR A 52 3.29 -14.26 10.39
N PHE A 53 2.55 -14.15 11.49
CA PHE A 53 2.82 -13.21 12.56
C PHE A 53 2.82 -13.90 13.91
N SER A 54 3.61 -13.39 14.87
CA SER A 54 3.56 -13.91 16.23
C SER A 54 2.18 -13.71 16.86
N PRO A 55 1.70 -14.61 17.75
CA PRO A 55 0.42 -14.45 18.45
C PRO A 55 0.26 -13.08 19.13
N ALA A 56 1.32 -12.57 19.76
CA ALA A 56 1.31 -11.25 20.41
C ALA A 56 1.10 -10.08 19.42
N LEU A 57 1.55 -10.23 18.18
CA LEU A 57 1.30 -9.24 17.12
C LEU A 57 -0.13 -9.35 16.62
N VAL A 58 -0.62 -10.58 16.37
CA VAL A 58 -2.00 -10.84 15.93
C VAL A 58 -3.01 -10.29 16.93
N GLU A 59 -2.80 -10.52 18.23
CA GLU A 59 -3.65 -10.01 19.29
C GLU A 59 -3.75 -8.47 19.25
N LYS A 60 -2.62 -7.76 19.12
CA LYS A 60 -2.61 -6.29 19.05
C LYS A 60 -3.21 -5.77 17.75
N LEU A 61 -2.93 -6.45 16.64
CA LEU A 61 -3.44 -6.12 15.33
C LEU A 61 -4.97 -6.13 15.32
N LEU A 62 -5.58 -7.20 15.82
CA LEU A 62 -7.03 -7.39 15.80
C LEU A 62 -7.79 -6.35 16.63
N ARG A 63 -7.17 -5.73 17.63
CA ARG A 63 -7.77 -4.61 18.39
C ARG A 63 -8.05 -3.38 17.52
N GLY A 64 -7.38 -3.26 16.37
CA GLY A 64 -7.59 -2.19 15.41
C GLY A 64 -8.76 -2.43 14.44
N TYR A 65 -9.39 -3.60 14.48
CA TYR A 65 -10.45 -3.99 13.55
C TYR A 65 -11.76 -4.27 14.28
N PRO A 66 -12.92 -4.09 13.60
CA PRO A 66 -14.21 -4.51 14.14
C PRO A 66 -14.21 -6.02 14.42
N GLU A 67 -14.73 -6.41 15.57
CA GLU A 67 -14.99 -7.82 15.88
C GLU A 67 -16.14 -8.34 15.03
N LEU A 68 -15.96 -9.51 14.43
CA LEU A 68 -17.01 -10.17 13.66
C LEU A 68 -17.85 -11.09 14.56
N PRO A 69 -19.19 -11.07 14.44
CA PRO A 69 -20.05 -12.07 15.07
C PRO A 69 -19.64 -13.49 14.68
N ALA A 70 -19.78 -14.45 15.59
CA ALA A 70 -19.38 -15.84 15.32
C ALA A 70 -20.14 -16.49 14.14
N ASP A 71 -21.32 -15.98 13.83
CA ASP A 71 -22.20 -16.37 12.74
C ASP A 71 -22.09 -15.47 11.49
N ALA A 72 -21.10 -14.56 11.44
CA ALA A 72 -20.84 -13.74 10.27
C ALA A 72 -20.64 -14.61 9.03
N LEU A 73 -21.09 -14.10 7.88
CA LEU A 73 -21.06 -14.85 6.63
C LEU A 73 -19.61 -15.10 6.18
N GLY A 74 -19.39 -16.20 5.44
CA GLY A 74 -18.06 -16.56 4.94
C GLY A 74 -17.40 -15.43 4.14
N ASP A 75 -18.17 -14.71 3.32
CA ASP A 75 -17.69 -13.57 2.54
C ASP A 75 -17.29 -12.37 3.41
N GLU A 76 -18.00 -12.12 4.52
CA GLU A 76 -17.67 -11.05 5.47
C GLU A 76 -16.37 -11.37 6.22
N ALA A 77 -16.24 -12.61 6.68
CA ALA A 77 -15.01 -13.09 7.30
C ALA A 77 -13.83 -13.01 6.32
N GLN A 78 -14.01 -13.51 5.10
CA GLN A 78 -13.00 -13.47 4.05
C GLN A 78 -12.55 -12.04 3.75
N ARG A 79 -13.48 -11.10 3.63
CA ARG A 79 -13.17 -9.69 3.42
C ARG A 79 -12.36 -9.12 4.59
N SER A 80 -12.83 -9.31 5.83
CA SER A 80 -12.14 -8.82 7.02
C SER A 80 -10.72 -9.38 7.12
N PHE A 81 -10.55 -10.68 6.89
CA PHE A 81 -9.24 -11.32 6.85
C PHE A 81 -8.34 -10.72 5.77
N GLY A 82 -8.88 -10.50 4.56
CA GLY A 82 -8.16 -9.86 3.46
C GLY A 82 -7.68 -8.45 3.83
N GLU A 83 -8.56 -7.64 4.43
CA GLU A 83 -8.27 -6.25 4.85
C GLU A 83 -7.17 -6.22 5.93
N ILE A 84 -7.29 -7.07 6.95
CA ILE A 84 -6.26 -7.20 8.00
C ILE A 84 -4.92 -7.62 7.40
N LEU A 85 -4.93 -8.62 6.53
CA LEU A 85 -3.71 -9.18 5.96
C LEU A 85 -3.03 -8.18 5.01
N SER A 86 -3.79 -7.51 4.13
CA SER A 86 -3.25 -6.51 3.20
C SER A 86 -2.75 -5.27 3.93
N ASP A 87 -3.41 -4.85 5.00
CA ASP A 87 -2.95 -3.73 5.83
C ASP A 87 -1.55 -4.02 6.39
N VAL A 88 -1.28 -5.22 6.90
CA VAL A 88 0.03 -5.54 7.51
C VAL A 88 1.08 -5.99 6.49
N GLN A 89 0.68 -6.57 5.36
CA GLN A 89 1.64 -7.04 4.34
C GLN A 89 1.97 -5.98 3.27
N VAL A 90 1.08 -5.01 3.02
CA VAL A 90 1.25 -4.03 1.95
C VAL A 90 1.19 -2.61 2.51
N HIS A 91 0.02 -2.20 3.00
CA HIS A 91 -0.24 -0.78 3.23
C HIS A 91 0.68 -0.20 4.31
N LEU A 92 0.73 -0.85 5.48
CA LEU A 92 1.53 -0.41 6.62
C LEU A 92 3.05 -0.47 6.34
N PRO A 93 3.63 -1.57 5.81
CA PRO A 93 5.06 -1.62 5.48
C PRO A 93 5.52 -0.48 4.57
N ILE A 94 4.71 -0.10 3.58
CA ILE A 94 5.02 1.00 2.67
C ILE A 94 5.12 2.32 3.43
N ARG A 95 4.14 2.64 4.29
CA ARG A 95 4.16 3.88 5.08
C ARG A 95 5.29 3.89 6.10
N LEU A 96 5.57 2.76 6.75
CA LEU A 96 6.70 2.64 7.68
C LEU A 96 8.04 2.83 6.98
N LEU A 97 8.21 2.25 5.78
CA LEU A 97 9.40 2.43 4.95
C LEU A 97 9.59 3.90 4.60
N ALA A 98 8.55 4.56 4.09
CA ALA A 98 8.59 5.96 3.71
C ALA A 98 8.93 6.87 4.89
N ARG A 99 8.20 6.73 6.00
CA ARG A 99 8.42 7.48 7.24
C ARG A 99 9.87 7.39 7.70
N ASP A 100 10.39 6.17 7.82
CA ASP A 100 11.73 5.97 8.37
C ASP A 100 12.82 6.44 7.40
N LEU A 101 12.65 6.24 6.08
CA LEU A 101 13.62 6.74 5.09
C LEU A 101 13.68 8.27 5.07
N LEU A 102 12.52 8.93 5.05
CA LEU A 102 12.41 10.39 5.08
C LEU A 102 13.00 10.98 6.37
N ALA A 103 12.77 10.34 7.52
CA ALA A 103 13.36 10.73 8.80
C ALA A 103 14.90 10.68 8.81
N HIS A 104 15.53 9.98 7.86
CA HIS A 104 16.98 9.87 7.67
C HIS A 104 17.46 10.49 6.35
N ASP A 105 16.73 11.51 5.89
CA ASP A 105 17.00 12.33 4.71
C ASP A 105 17.14 11.51 3.42
N PHE A 106 16.46 10.37 3.31
CA PHE A 106 16.42 9.58 2.08
C PHE A 106 15.08 9.83 1.36
N PRO A 107 15.09 10.42 0.15
CA PRO A 107 13.84 10.77 -0.53
C PRO A 107 13.03 9.54 -0.94
N VAL A 108 11.71 9.63 -0.76
CA VAL A 108 10.75 8.60 -1.16
C VAL A 108 9.55 9.26 -1.85
N LEU A 109 9.16 8.69 -2.98
CA LEU A 109 7.90 8.98 -3.66
C LEU A 109 6.90 7.87 -3.32
N CYS A 110 5.89 8.19 -2.53
CA CYS A 110 4.79 7.29 -2.24
C CYS A 110 3.62 7.53 -3.20
N TYR A 111 2.96 6.45 -3.62
CA TYR A 111 1.76 6.54 -4.43
C TYR A 111 0.65 5.59 -3.98
N SER A 112 -0.59 5.91 -4.36
CA SER A 112 -1.75 5.01 -4.23
C SER A 112 -2.64 5.08 -5.47
N ILE A 113 -3.02 3.93 -6.01
CA ILE A 113 -3.89 3.85 -7.18
C ILE A 113 -5.26 3.30 -6.78
N ARG A 114 -6.29 4.13 -7.01
CA ARG A 114 -7.70 3.84 -6.74
C ARG A 114 -8.53 3.68 -8.01
N TRP A 115 -7.88 3.76 -9.18
CA TRP A 115 -8.49 3.50 -10.47
C TRP A 115 -7.56 2.70 -11.38
N THR A 116 -8.09 1.65 -11.98
CA THR A 116 -7.46 0.90 -13.08
C THR A 116 -8.46 0.65 -14.21
N PRO A 117 -8.05 0.22 -15.41
CA PRO A 117 -9.00 -0.09 -16.47
C PRO A 117 -9.98 -1.20 -16.05
N ALA A 118 -11.29 -1.01 -16.24
CA ALA A 118 -12.32 -1.92 -15.73
C ALA A 118 -12.16 -3.37 -16.22
N GLN A 119 -11.70 -3.55 -17.46
CA GLN A 119 -11.42 -4.86 -18.06
C GLN A 119 -10.25 -5.62 -17.41
N ALA A 120 -9.43 -4.94 -16.59
CA ALA A 120 -8.35 -5.54 -15.82
C ALA A 120 -8.74 -5.85 -14.38
N ARG A 121 -9.97 -5.49 -13.94
CA ARG A 121 -10.40 -5.60 -12.54
C ARG A 121 -11.18 -6.89 -12.29
N PRO A 122 -10.74 -7.79 -11.41
CA PRO A 122 -11.57 -8.89 -10.94
C PRO A 122 -12.72 -8.33 -10.10
N TYR A 123 -13.96 -8.65 -10.46
CA TYR A 123 -15.17 -8.19 -9.76
C TYR A 123 -15.27 -6.65 -9.57
N GLY A 124 -14.54 -5.89 -10.40
CA GLY A 124 -14.50 -4.42 -10.33
C GLY A 124 -13.49 -3.83 -9.33
N TYR A 125 -12.74 -4.65 -8.60
CA TYR A 125 -11.75 -4.20 -7.60
C TYR A 125 -10.44 -3.70 -8.22
N VAL A 126 -9.90 -2.60 -7.68
CA VAL A 126 -8.54 -2.12 -7.94
C VAL A 126 -7.60 -2.84 -6.97
N THR A 127 -7.33 -4.10 -7.29
CA THR A 127 -6.56 -5.02 -6.44
C THR A 127 -5.19 -5.33 -7.02
N HIS A 128 -4.39 -6.08 -6.29
CA HIS A 128 -3.00 -6.43 -6.58
C HIS A 128 -2.72 -6.70 -8.06
N GLY A 129 -1.81 -5.91 -8.63
CA GLY A 129 -1.34 -6.05 -10.00
C GLY A 129 -2.27 -5.53 -11.09
N THR A 130 -3.44 -4.98 -10.76
CA THR A 130 -4.32 -4.34 -11.77
C THR A 130 -3.75 -3.04 -12.33
N ASP A 131 -2.85 -2.38 -11.59
CA ASP A 131 -2.12 -1.17 -11.97
C ASP A 131 -1.02 -1.41 -13.03
N ARG A 132 -0.61 -2.66 -13.25
CA ARG A 132 0.39 -3.02 -14.26
C ARG A 132 0.00 -2.54 -15.66
N ALA A 133 -1.30 -2.43 -15.93
CA ALA A 133 -1.80 -1.88 -17.20
C ALA A 133 -1.39 -0.41 -17.40
N LEU A 134 -1.32 0.37 -16.31
CA LEU A 134 -0.89 1.77 -16.31
C LEU A 134 0.63 1.86 -16.39
N TRP A 135 1.34 1.17 -15.48
CA TRP A 135 2.80 1.20 -15.40
C TRP A 135 3.49 0.77 -16.69
N ALA A 136 2.98 -0.26 -17.35
CA ALA A 136 3.55 -0.77 -18.60
C ALA A 136 2.94 -0.13 -19.85
N LEU A 137 2.05 0.87 -19.70
CA LEU A 137 1.27 1.48 -20.79
C LEU A 137 0.81 0.41 -21.78
N ARG A 138 0.02 -0.57 -21.33
CA ARG A 138 -0.36 -1.73 -22.17
C ARG A 138 -1.37 -1.35 -23.25
N VAL A 139 -0.92 -0.65 -24.28
CA VAL A 139 -1.71 -0.16 -25.42
C VAL A 139 -2.72 -1.19 -25.95
N PRO A 140 -2.39 -2.49 -26.14
CA PRO A 140 -3.32 -3.45 -26.72
C PRO A 140 -4.59 -3.70 -25.89
N ILE A 141 -4.58 -3.40 -24.58
CA ILE A 141 -5.74 -3.60 -23.71
C ILE A 141 -6.39 -2.30 -23.28
N LEU A 142 -5.82 -1.13 -23.63
CA LEU A 142 -6.30 0.18 -23.18
C LEU A 142 -7.03 0.91 -24.31
N SER A 143 -8.21 1.46 -24.01
CA SER A 143 -8.85 2.44 -24.90
C SER A 143 -8.01 3.72 -24.97
N GLU A 144 -8.24 4.58 -25.97
CA GLU A 144 -7.52 5.85 -26.12
C GLU A 144 -7.64 6.73 -24.86
N GLU A 145 -8.84 6.80 -24.27
CA GLU A 145 -9.09 7.49 -23.01
C GLU A 145 -8.27 6.91 -21.85
N GLN A 146 -8.21 5.57 -21.75
CA GLN A 146 -7.42 4.90 -20.70
C GLN A 146 -5.91 5.07 -20.93
N GLN A 147 -5.45 5.12 -22.18
CA GLN A 147 -4.07 5.44 -22.51
C GLN A 147 -3.71 6.87 -22.09
N ALA A 148 -4.62 7.83 -22.28
CA ALA A 148 -4.42 9.20 -21.83
C ALA A 148 -4.27 9.27 -20.30
N ILE A 149 -5.09 8.53 -19.55
CA ILE A 149 -4.99 8.44 -18.08
C ILE A 149 -3.67 7.76 -17.67
N ALA A 150 -3.29 6.66 -18.32
CA ALA A 150 -2.03 5.98 -18.04
C ALA A 150 -0.81 6.86 -18.31
N LYS A 151 -0.83 7.65 -19.40
CA LYS A 151 0.22 8.63 -19.70
C LYS A 151 0.26 9.72 -18.64
N ALA A 152 -0.87 10.33 -18.31
CA ALA A 152 -0.93 11.34 -17.25
C ALA A 152 -0.41 10.82 -15.90
N TRP A 153 -0.68 9.56 -15.57
CA TRP A 153 -0.10 8.90 -14.40
C TRP A 153 1.41 8.78 -14.47
N LEU A 154 1.94 8.29 -15.60
CA LEU A 154 3.39 8.14 -15.80
C LEU A 154 4.10 9.50 -15.82
N ASP A 155 3.49 10.52 -16.44
CA ASP A 155 4.00 11.89 -16.48
C ASP A 155 4.08 12.47 -15.07
N ALA A 156 3.04 12.31 -14.24
CA ALA A 156 3.05 12.76 -12.85
C ALA A 156 4.15 12.08 -12.01
N ILE A 157 4.38 10.78 -12.21
CA ILE A 157 5.47 10.04 -11.55
C ILE A 157 6.85 10.53 -12.03
N ASP A 158 7.02 10.80 -13.32
CA ASP A 158 8.28 11.30 -13.88
C ASP A 158 8.59 12.71 -13.38
N GLU A 159 7.60 13.60 -13.39
CA GLU A 159 7.72 14.97 -12.86
C GLU A 159 8.15 14.97 -11.38
N GLU A 160 7.53 14.13 -10.55
CA GLU A 160 7.91 13.96 -9.15
C GLU A 160 9.32 13.37 -9.00
N SER A 161 9.64 12.37 -9.83
CA SER A 161 10.98 11.75 -9.83
C SER A 161 12.08 12.76 -10.19
N LEU A 162 11.82 13.65 -11.15
CA LEU A 162 12.71 14.74 -11.52
C LEU A 162 12.87 15.74 -10.36
N ARG A 163 11.76 16.16 -9.72
CA ARG A 163 11.78 17.02 -8.52
C ARG A 163 12.64 16.45 -7.40
N LEU A 164 12.49 15.15 -7.09
CA LEU A 164 13.31 14.48 -6.08
C LEU A 164 14.78 14.41 -6.47
N ASN A 165 15.07 14.19 -7.76
CA ASN A 165 16.42 14.09 -8.28
C ASN A 165 17.19 15.43 -8.25
N GLU A 166 16.48 16.56 -8.39
CA GLU A 166 17.06 17.91 -8.33
C GLU A 166 17.34 18.40 -6.90
N GLY A 167 17.10 17.56 -5.88
CA GLY A 167 17.42 17.85 -4.48
C GLY A 167 16.19 18.10 -3.60
N GLY A 168 14.99 17.81 -4.09
CA GLY A 168 13.76 17.92 -3.32
C GLY A 168 13.66 16.84 -2.23
N ASN A 169 14.14 17.11 -1.01
CA ASN A 169 13.73 16.35 0.18
C ASN A 169 12.56 17.06 0.92
N GLY A 170 11.72 17.78 0.19
CA GLY A 170 10.63 18.58 0.75
C GLY A 170 9.35 17.80 1.05
N ARG A 171 9.34 16.49 0.78
CA ARG A 171 8.16 15.64 0.98
C ARG A 171 8.06 15.17 2.43
N SER A 172 6.86 15.23 3.00
CA SER A 172 6.52 14.54 4.23
C SER A 172 6.00 13.13 3.95
N ALA A 173 5.87 12.31 5.00
CA ALA A 173 5.43 10.92 4.86
C ALA A 173 3.97 10.78 4.36
N ASP A 174 3.15 11.81 4.54
CA ASP A 174 1.76 11.91 4.09
C ASP A 174 1.60 12.49 2.67
N ASP A 175 2.69 12.93 2.04
CA ASP A 175 2.70 13.38 0.65
C ASP A 175 2.66 12.16 -0.29
N ILE A 176 1.46 11.64 -0.52
CA ILE A 176 1.19 10.49 -1.37
C ILE A 176 0.55 10.94 -2.68
N LEU A 177 1.10 10.52 -3.81
CA LEU A 177 0.51 10.74 -5.13
C LEU A 177 -0.64 9.75 -5.35
N VAL A 178 -1.87 10.24 -5.45
CA VAL A 178 -3.07 9.40 -5.54
C VAL A 178 -3.73 9.52 -6.90
N LEU A 179 -3.88 8.41 -7.63
CA LEU A 179 -4.79 8.32 -8.77
C LEU A 179 -6.17 7.91 -8.26
N LYS A 180 -7.09 8.88 -8.20
CA LYS A 180 -8.44 8.68 -7.66
C LYS A 180 -9.35 7.90 -8.61
N GLU A 181 -10.49 7.46 -8.08
CA GLU A 181 -11.57 6.76 -8.79
C GLU A 181 -12.14 7.58 -9.96
N ASP A 182 -12.18 8.90 -9.81
CA ASP A 182 -12.59 9.89 -10.83
C ASP A 182 -11.47 10.21 -11.84
N ARG A 183 -10.31 9.54 -11.71
CA ARG A 183 -9.11 9.64 -12.55
C ARG A 183 -8.35 10.97 -12.40
N VAL A 184 -8.65 11.72 -11.36
CA VAL A 184 -7.86 12.90 -10.96
C VAL A 184 -6.65 12.45 -10.16
N ILE A 185 -5.50 13.09 -10.40
CA ILE A 185 -4.26 12.87 -9.65
C ILE A 185 -4.11 13.99 -8.62
N ILE A 186 -3.89 13.63 -7.35
CA ILE A 186 -3.69 14.57 -6.24
C ILE A 186 -2.47 14.18 -5.39
N GLU A 187 -1.96 15.11 -4.58
CA GLU A 187 -0.78 14.89 -3.70
C GLU A 187 -1.16 14.79 -2.22
N LYS A 188 -2.23 14.05 -1.84
CA LYS A 188 -2.56 13.68 -0.45
C LYS A 188 -3.41 12.41 -0.39
N ASP A 189 -3.14 11.55 0.59
CA ASP A 189 -3.95 10.35 0.88
C ASP A 189 -4.76 10.54 2.17
N GLU A 190 -6.09 10.60 2.03
CA GLU A 190 -7.04 10.69 3.14
C GLU A 190 -6.96 9.48 4.09
N GLU A 191 -6.45 8.33 3.62
CA GLU A 191 -6.33 7.11 4.41
C GLU A 191 -5.02 7.02 5.22
N PHE A 192 -4.06 7.91 4.99
CA PHE A 192 -2.73 7.84 5.62
C PHE A 192 -2.80 7.71 7.15
N GLY A 193 -3.64 8.52 7.79
CA GLY A 193 -3.80 8.52 9.25
C GLY A 193 -4.35 7.20 9.82
N LYS A 194 -5.05 6.36 9.03
CA LYS A 194 -5.44 5.00 9.43
C LYS A 194 -4.20 4.16 9.70
N TYR A 195 -3.23 4.19 8.78
CA TYR A 195 -2.02 3.38 8.85
C TYR A 195 -1.06 3.88 9.94
N GLU A 196 -1.03 5.18 10.22
CA GLU A 196 -0.26 5.70 11.36
C GLU A 196 -0.80 5.20 12.70
N ARG A 197 -2.12 5.26 12.91
CA ARG A 197 -2.74 4.71 14.13
C ARG A 197 -2.47 3.21 14.28
N LEU A 198 -2.49 2.48 13.17
CA LEU A 198 -2.12 1.06 13.16
C LEU A 198 -0.64 0.85 13.48
N ALA A 199 0.27 1.67 12.95
CA ALA A 199 1.69 1.61 13.30
C ALA A 199 1.94 1.83 14.80
N GLU A 200 1.29 2.84 15.37
CA GLU A 200 1.42 3.20 16.78
C GLU A 200 0.97 2.06 17.70
N SER A 201 -0.16 1.41 17.39
CA SER A 201 -0.66 0.29 18.18
C SER A 201 0.28 -0.92 18.17
N LEU A 202 1.12 -1.04 17.14
CA LEU A 202 2.07 -2.14 16.95
C LEU A 202 3.51 -1.81 17.39
N THR A 203 3.81 -0.58 17.80
CA THR A 203 5.19 -0.06 18.04
C THR A 203 5.97 -0.80 19.15
N SER A 204 5.28 -1.50 20.05
CA SER A 204 5.93 -2.33 21.09
C SER A 204 6.31 -3.75 20.62
N VAL A 205 5.98 -4.11 19.39
CA VAL A 205 6.22 -5.45 18.80
C VAL A 205 6.97 -5.38 17.45
N LEU A 206 7.06 -4.19 16.84
CA LEU A 206 7.77 -3.90 15.57
C LEU A 206 9.12 -3.21 15.77
#